data_AF-A0A350X479-F1
#
_entry.id   AF-A0A350X479-F1
#
_cell.length_a   1.000
_cell.length_b   1.000
_cell.length_c   1.000
_cell.angle_alpha   90.00
_cell.angle_beta   90.00
_cell.angle_gamma   90.00
#
_symmetry.space_group_name_H-M   'P 1'
#
loop_
_entity.id
_entity.type
_entity.pdbx_description
1 polymer ?
#
loop_
_entity_poly.entity_id
_entity_poly.type
_entity_poly.pdbx_seq_one_letter_code
_entity_poly.pdbx_strand_id
1 'polypeptide(L)' 'MLDYRTELYYKLDFPNAKKVAKSKESLEEKVRNQEKTNIAKKLLDVLDDEMISTKVGLTLEEVQALR' A
#
# COMPACT_ATOMS: atom_id res chain seq x y z
N MET A 1 20.73 -5.90 4.93
CA MET A 1 20.56 -4.44 4.72
C MET A 1 19.20 -4.25 4.09
N LEU A 2 18.34 -3.41 4.69
CA LEU A 2 17.06 -3.05 4.09
C LEU A 2 17.30 -1.93 3.06
N ASP A 3 16.54 -1.91 1.97
CA ASP A 3 16.55 -0.80 1.01
C ASP A 3 16.17 0.52 1.72
N TYR A 4 16.84 1.62 1.35
CA TYR A 4 16.67 2.97 1.93
C TYR A 4 15.20 3.41 1.95
N ARG A 5 14.44 3.04 0.92
CA ARG A 5 12.98 3.30 0.85
C ARG A 5 12.23 2.59 1.97
N THR A 6 12.56 1.32 2.23
CA THR A 6 11.94 0.53 3.30
C THR A 6 12.27 1.11 4.67
N GLU A 7 13.50 1.57 4.87
CA GLU A 7 13.89 2.26 6.11
C GLU A 7 13.12 3.57 6.32
N LEU A 8 12.94 4.36 5.25
CA LEU A 8 12.17 5.60 5.31
C LEU A 8 10.71 5.34 5.70
N TYR A 9 10.12 4.28 5.13
CA TYR A 9 8.74 3.88 5.40
C TYR A 9 8.51 3.61 6.90
N TYR A 10 9.44 2.90 7.55
CA TYR A 10 9.36 2.63 8.99
C TYR A 10 9.66 3.87 9.85
N LYS A 11 10.58 4.75 9.43
CA LYS A 11 10.90 6.00 10.14
C LYS A 11 9.73 7.00 10.15
N LEU A 12 8.87 6.96 9.13
CA LEU A 12 7.72 7.86 9.00
C LEU A 12 6.47 7.43 9.79
N ASP A 13 6.57 6.38 10.61
CA ASP A 13 5.60 5.92 11.62
C ASP A 13 4.12 6.09 11.20
N PHE A 14 3.71 5.36 10.16
CA PHE A 14 2.30 5.09 9.91
C PHE A 14 1.81 4.06 10.95
N PRO A 15 0.70 4.31 11.67
CA PRO A 15 0.33 3.64 12.93
C PRO A 15 0.15 2.11 12.90
N ASN A 16 0.25 1.47 11.72
CA ASN A 16 0.12 0.03 11.55
C ASN A 16 1.44 -0.73 11.28
N ALA A 17 2.59 -0.05 11.27
CA ALA A 17 3.89 -0.68 10.98
C ALA A 17 4.35 -1.75 12.00
N LYS A 18 3.69 -1.83 13.18
CA LYS A 18 4.05 -2.78 14.25
C LYS A 18 3.52 -4.22 14.07
N LYS A 19 2.69 -4.52 13.08
CA LYS A 19 2.17 -5.89 12.85
C LYS A 19 2.87 -6.57 11.66
N VAL A 20 4.19 -6.72 11.72
CA VAL A 20 4.92 -7.49 10.69
C VAL A 20 5.33 -8.84 11.27
N ALA A 21 4.40 -9.79 11.22
CA ALA A 21 4.67 -11.19 11.51
C ALA A 21 4.04 -12.10 10.45
N LYS A 22 4.89 -12.94 9.84
CA LYS A 22 4.60 -14.19 9.10
C LYS A 22 3.82 -14.11 7.79
N SER A 23 4.51 -13.81 6.68
CA SER A 23 4.26 -14.46 5.38
C SER A 23 5.53 -14.32 4.53
N LYS A 24 5.80 -15.27 3.62
CA LYS A 24 6.99 -15.38 2.77
C LYS A 24 7.17 -14.24 1.74
N GLU A 25 6.44 -13.14 1.87
CA GLU A 25 6.59 -11.94 1.03
C GLU A 25 7.79 -11.12 1.49
N SER A 26 8.54 -10.59 0.53
CA SER A 26 9.60 -9.63 0.82
C SER A 26 9.00 -8.43 1.56
N LEU A 27 9.67 -7.99 2.62
CA LEU A 27 9.30 -6.78 3.37
C LEU A 27 9.07 -5.57 2.44
N GLU A 28 9.85 -5.47 1.37
CA GLU A 28 9.74 -4.39 0.39
C GLU A 28 8.44 -4.46 -0.43
N GLU A 29 7.96 -5.66 -0.71
CA GLU A 29 6.72 -5.88 -1.45
C GLU A 29 5.50 -5.50 -0.61
N LYS A 30 5.55 -5.81 0.69
CA LYS A 30 4.55 -5.34 1.65
C LYS A 30 4.51 -3.83 1.75
N VAL A 31 5.67 -3.19 1.85
CA VAL A 31 5.76 -1.72 1.88
C VAL A 31 5.12 -1.13 0.62
N ARG A 32 5.47 -1.64 -0.56
CA ARG A 32 4.87 -1.19 -1.83
C ARG A 32 3.35 -1.39 -1.87
N ASN A 33 2.85 -2.54 -1.42
CA ASN A 33 1.41 -2.82 -1.41
C ASN A 33 0.66 -1.93 -0.40
N GLN A 34 1.28 -1.64 0.75
CA GLN A 34 0.73 -0.75 1.75
C GLN A 34 0.69 0.72 1.25
N GLU A 35 1.72 1.16 0.53
CA GLU A 35 1.76 2.47 -0.13
C GLU A 35 0.65 2.60 -1.19
N LYS A 36 0.53 1.60 -2.06
CA LYS A 36 -0.55 1.53 -3.06
C LYS A 36 -1.93 1.65 -2.42
N THR A 37 -2.18 0.85 -1.39
CA THR A 37 -3.46 0.87 -0.65
C THR A 37 -3.74 2.24 -0.03
N ASN A 38 -2.73 2.88 0.57
CA ASN A 38 -2.89 4.20 1.19
C ASN A 38 -3.16 5.29 0.14
N ILE A 39 -2.52 5.21 -1.03
CA ILE A 39 -2.77 6.13 -2.14
C ILE A 39 -4.19 5.93 -2.67
N ALA A 40 -4.59 4.68 -2.94
CA ALA A 40 -5.93 4.36 -3.40
C ALA A 40 -7.01 4.89 -2.44
N LYS A 41 -6.85 4.69 -1.12
CA LYS A 41 -7.78 5.21 -0.10
C LYS A 41 -7.95 6.72 -0.15
N LYS A 42 -6.89 7.48 -0.44
CA LYS A 42 -6.96 8.94 -0.58
C LYS A 42 -7.64 9.38 -1.88
N LEU A 43 -7.72 8.51 -2.87
CA LEU A 43 -8.28 8.80 -4.18
C LEU A 43 -9.74 8.35 -4.34
N LEU A 44 -10.23 7.46 -3.47
CA LEU A 44 -11.62 6.94 -3.52
C LEU A 44 -12.69 8.03 -3.50
N ASP A 45 -12.43 9.16 -2.85
CA ASP A 45 -13.39 10.27 -2.77
C ASP A 45 -13.40 11.16 -4.03
N VAL A 46 -12.40 11.01 -4.92
CA VAL A 46 -12.15 11.91 -6.04
C VAL A 46 -12.23 11.19 -7.39
N LEU A 47 -11.83 9.92 -7.45
CA LEU A 47 -11.72 9.13 -8.67
C LEU A 47 -12.60 7.88 -8.60
N ASP A 48 -12.97 7.36 -9.76
CA ASP A 48 -13.65 6.07 -9.88
C ASP A 48 -12.68 4.90 -9.71
N ASP A 49 -13.24 3.72 -9.42
CA ASP A 49 -12.47 2.52 -9.10
C ASP A 49 -11.62 2.04 -10.30
N GLU A 50 -12.09 2.27 -11.54
CA GLU A 50 -11.38 1.98 -12.78
C GLU A 50 -10.12 2.84 -12.95
N MET A 51 -10.22 4.16 -12.70
CA MET A 51 -9.06 5.05 -12.79
C MET A 51 -8.07 4.79 -11.65
N ILE A 52 -8.56 4.51 -10.44
CA ILE A 52 -7.71 4.18 -9.30
C ILE A 52 -6.92 2.89 -9.56
N SER A 53 -7.58 1.83 -10.01
CA SER A 53 -6.91 0.54 -10.33
C SER A 53 -5.79 0.74 -11.35
N THR A 54 -6.07 1.46 -12.43
CA THR A 54 -5.12 1.75 -13.51
C THR A 54 -3.93 2.59 -13.05
N LYS A 55 -4.16 3.64 -12.22
CA LYS A 55 -3.12 4.59 -11.82
C LYS A 55 -2.26 4.12 -10.66
N VAL A 56 -2.86 3.38 -9.72
CA VAL A 56 -2.18 2.89 -8.52
C VAL A 56 -1.54 1.51 -8.76
N GLY A 57 -2.00 0.78 -9.77
CA GLY A 57 -1.54 -0.57 -10.06
C GLY A 57 -2.04 -1.58 -9.03
N LEU A 58 -3.31 -1.45 -8.67
CA LEU A 58 -4.13 -2.42 -7.93
C LEU A 58 -5.14 -3.02 -8.90
N THR A 59 -5.64 -4.22 -8.60
CA THR A 59 -6.77 -4.78 -9.36
C THR A 59 -8.05 -4.03 -9.00
N LEU A 60 -9.06 -4.14 -9.87
CA LEU A 60 -10.36 -3.52 -9.62
C LEU A 60 -11.02 -4.10 -8.35
N GLU A 61 -10.87 -5.40 -8.12
CA GLU A 61 -11.34 -6.10 -6.92
C GLU A 61 -10.64 -5.57 -5.65
N GLU A 62 -9.33 -5.36 -5.70
CA GLU A 62 -8.57 -4.79 -4.58
C GLU A 62 -9.04 -3.38 -4.25
N VAL A 63 -9.34 -2.55 -5.25
CA VAL A 63 -9.84 -1.18 -5.05
C VAL A 63 -11.25 -1.20 -4.45
N GLN A 64 -12.14 -2.04 -4.97
CA GLN A 64 -13.50 -2.20 -4.45
C GLN A 64 -13.52 -2.67 -2.99
N ALA A 65 -12.56 -3.51 -2.59
CA ALA A 65 -12.41 -3.98 -1.22
C ALA A 65 -11.95 -2.89 -0.23
N LEU A 66 -11.60 -1.69 -0.70
CA LEU A 66 -11.19 -0.57 0.16
C LEU A 66 -12.34 0.34 0.61
N ARG A 67 -13.56 0.14 0.07
CA ARG A 67 -14.78 0.83 0.50
C ARG A 67 -15.41 0.13 1.70
#